data_AF-A0A147BL19-F1
#
_entry.id   AF-A0A147BL19-F1
#
_cell.length_a   1.000
_cell.length_b   1.000
_cell.length_c   1.000
_cell.angle_alpha   90.00
_cell.angle_beta   90.00
_cell.angle_gamma   90.00
#
_symmetry.space_group_name_H-M   'P 1'
#
loop_
_entity.id
_entity.type
_entity.pdbx_description
1 polymer ?
#
loop_
_entity_poly.entity_id
_entity_poly.type
_entity_poly.pdbx_seq_one_letter_code
_entity_poly.pdbx_strand_id
1 'polypeptide(L)' 'STTGAHLHKHCRDCRCIPNFQGTTIVGRGKEKVAREVLEAYMIKKECPNKCISQPSLFLHKKEVDFIDTCGG' A
#
# COMPACT_ATOMS: atom_id res chain seq x y z
N SER A 1 -11.01 -2.66 -14.76
CA SER A 1 -10.14 -2.92 -13.60
C SER A 1 -8.85 -2.17 -13.83
N THR A 2 -8.64 -1.03 -13.17
CA THR A 2 -7.61 -0.05 -13.56
C THR A 2 -6.71 0.21 -12.35
N THR A 3 -5.74 -0.68 -12.20
CA THR A 3 -4.79 -0.76 -11.11
C THR A 3 -3.74 0.35 -11.25
N GLY A 4 -3.61 1.22 -10.24
CA GLY A 4 -2.41 2.03 -9.92
C GLY A 4 -1.96 3.17 -10.85
N ALA A 5 -2.36 3.21 -12.12
CA ALA A 5 -1.74 4.12 -13.09
C ALA A 5 -2.47 5.47 -13.29
N HIS A 6 -3.35 5.90 -12.39
CA HIS A 6 -4.13 7.14 -12.63
C HIS A 6 -3.45 8.43 -12.21
N LEU A 7 -2.39 8.38 -11.39
CA LEU A 7 -1.75 9.60 -10.89
C LEU A 7 -1.23 10.50 -12.02
N HIS A 8 -0.49 9.93 -12.98
CA HIS A 8 0.04 10.72 -14.10
C HIS A 8 -1.07 11.34 -14.96
N LYS A 9 -2.17 10.60 -15.23
CA LYS A 9 -3.33 11.11 -15.99
C LYS A 9 -4.05 12.21 -15.22
N HIS A 10 -4.28 11.99 -13.93
CA HIS A 10 -4.92 12.98 -13.04
C HIS A 10 -4.11 14.27 -12.99
N CYS A 11 -2.80 14.18 -12.75
CA CYS A 11 -1.93 15.36 -12.73
C CYS A 11 -1.91 16.10 -14.08
N ARG A 12 -1.92 15.37 -15.20
CA ARG A 12 -1.99 15.96 -16.55
C ARG A 12 -3.31 16.70 -16.79
N ASP A 13 -4.43 16.07 -16.50
CA ASP A 13 -5.75 16.58 -16.86
C ASP A 13 -6.27 17.63 -15.85
N CYS A 14 -6.03 17.41 -14.55
CA CYS A 14 -6.48 18.31 -13.46
C CYS A 14 -5.45 19.41 -13.14
N ARG A 15 -4.20 19.28 -13.59
CA ARG A 15 -3.05 20.15 -13.26
C ARG A 15 -2.66 20.12 -11.77
N CYS A 16 -3.12 19.12 -11.01
CA CYS A 16 -2.66 18.88 -9.65
C CYS A 16 -1.19 18.40 -9.62
N ILE A 17 -0.44 18.82 -8.60
CA ILE A 17 0.94 18.38 -8.37
C ILE A 17 0.93 17.28 -7.30
N PRO A 18 1.58 16.13 -7.53
CA PRO A 18 1.67 15.09 -6.51
C PRO A 18 2.49 15.57 -5.31
N ASN A 19 1.95 15.43 -4.10
CA ASN A 19 2.68 15.77 -2.87
C ASN A 19 3.58 14.62 -2.42
N PHE A 20 4.71 14.43 -3.11
CA PHE A 20 5.68 13.42 -2.72
C PHE A 20 6.41 13.77 -1.41
N GLN A 21 6.59 15.05 -1.09
CA GLN A 21 7.25 15.48 0.15
C GLN A 21 6.45 15.10 1.40
N GLY A 22 5.11 15.15 1.32
CA GLY A 22 4.22 14.71 2.40
C GLY A 22 3.91 13.21 2.40
N THR A 23 4.54 12.40 1.53
CA THR A 23 4.27 10.97 1.42
C THR A 23 5.30 10.17 2.21
N THR A 24 4.83 9.30 3.10
CA THR A 24 5.69 8.36 3.85
C THR A 24 5.82 7.03 3.10
N ILE A 25 7.05 6.56 2.91
CA ILE A 25 7.31 5.22 2.39
C ILE A 25 7.10 4.22 3.53
N VAL A 26 6.06 3.40 3.43
CA VAL A 26 5.70 2.40 4.46
C VAL A 26 6.63 1.18 4.48
N GLY A 27 7.36 0.92 3.40
CA GLY A 27 8.28 -0.20 3.30
C GLY A 27 8.87 -0.35 1.90
N ARG A 28 9.95 -1.13 1.77
CA ARG A 28 10.61 -1.43 0.49
C ARG A 28 10.78 -2.95 0.35
N GLY A 29 10.42 -3.48 -0.80
CA GLY A 29 10.63 -4.89 -1.15
C GLY A 29 11.20 -5.00 -2.57
N LYS A 30 12.23 -5.84 -2.74
CA LYS A 30 12.85 -6.08 -4.07
C LYS A 30 11.88 -6.79 -5.00
N GLU A 31 11.17 -7.78 -4.47
CA GLU A 31 10.23 -8.60 -5.23
C GLU A 31 8.81 -8.03 -5.20
N LYS A 32 8.03 -8.38 -6.23
CA LYS A 32 6.62 -8.01 -6.33
C LYS A 32 5.83 -8.51 -5.13
N VAL A 33 5.96 -9.80 -4.82
CA VAL A 33 5.22 -10.43 -3.71
C VAL A 33 5.55 -9.77 -2.37
N ALA A 34 6.81 -9.41 -2.13
CA ALA A 34 7.21 -8.74 -0.90
C ALA A 34 6.51 -7.37 -0.75
N ARG A 35 6.40 -6.59 -1.84
CA ARG A 35 5.69 -5.31 -1.82
C ARG A 35 4.17 -5.49 -1.64
N GLU A 36 3.58 -6.50 -2.27
CA GLU A 36 2.15 -6.79 -2.14
C GLU A 36 1.80 -7.28 -0.73
N VAL A 37 2.66 -8.07 -0.09
CA VAL A 37 2.52 -8.46 1.32
C VAL A 37 2.62 -7.25 2.23
N LEU A 38 3.62 -6.38 2.03
CA LEU A 38 3.76 -5.14 2.80
C LEU A 38 2.52 -4.23 2.65
N GLU A 39 2.04 -4.03 1.43
CA GLU A 39 0.82 -3.26 1.16
C GLU A 39 -0.38 -3.84 1.92
N ALA A 40 -0.65 -5.14 1.74
CA ALA A 40 -1.79 -5.81 2.35
C ALA A 40 -1.73 -5.76 3.89
N TYR A 41 -0.54 -5.94 4.45
CA TYR A 41 -0.29 -5.85 5.88
C TYR A 41 -0.57 -4.42 6.41
N MET A 42 -0.01 -3.40 5.76
CA MET A 42 -0.18 -2.01 6.17
C MET A 42 -1.63 -1.52 6.06
N ILE A 43 -2.33 -1.88 4.99
CA ILE A 43 -3.77 -1.56 4.83
C ILE A 43 -4.57 -2.21 5.98
N LYS A 44 -4.29 -3.48 6.28
CA LYS A 44 -5.02 -4.25 7.30
C LYS A 44 -4.75 -3.77 8.72
N LYS A 45 -3.51 -3.40 9.04
CA LYS A 45 -3.09 -3.00 10.39
C LYS A 45 -3.42 -1.54 10.70
N GLU A 46 -3.05 -0.61 9.82
CA GLU A 46 -3.07 0.82 10.12
C GLU A 46 -4.31 1.53 9.59
N CYS A 47 -4.97 0.95 8.57
CA CYS A 47 -5.91 1.70 7.75
C CYS A 47 -7.21 0.96 7.37
N PRO A 48 -7.83 0.09 8.19
CA PRO A 48 -9.07 -0.59 7.79
C PRO A 48 -10.20 0.36 7.41
N ASN A 49 -10.20 1.61 7.92
CA ASN A 49 -11.17 2.66 7.57
C ASN A 49 -10.52 3.96 7.04
N LYS A 50 -9.21 3.95 6.78
CA LYS A 50 -8.44 5.15 6.36
C LYS A 50 -7.81 5.01 4.98
N CYS A 51 -7.74 3.79 4.44
CA CYS A 51 -7.24 3.53 3.11
C CYS A 51 -8.40 3.20 2.18
N ILE A 52 -8.51 3.92 1.06
CA ILE A 52 -9.47 3.62 0.00
C ILE A 52 -9.03 2.47 -0.90
N SER A 53 -7.77 2.04 -0.80
CA SER A 53 -7.21 0.97 -1.61
C SER A 53 -7.65 -0.40 -1.10
N GLN A 54 -7.98 -1.28 -2.03
CA GLN A 54 -8.13 -2.71 -1.75
C GLN A 54 -6.74 -3.39 -1.82
N PRO A 55 -6.39 -4.28 -0.87
CA PRO A 55 -5.14 -5.03 -0.91
C PRO A 55 -4.96 -5.83 -2.21
N SER A 56 -3.73 -5.86 -2.75
CA SER A 56 -3.39 -6.69 -3.90
C SER A 56 -3.47 -8.20 -3.62
N LEU A 57 -3.35 -8.59 -2.35
CA LEU A 57 -3.52 -9.96 -1.87
C LEU A 57 -4.22 -9.99 -0.51
N PHE A 58 -4.81 -11.14 -0.20
CA PHE A 58 -5.43 -11.36 1.10
C PHE A 58 -4.42 -11.97 2.07
N LEU A 59 -4.31 -11.38 3.27
CA LEU A 59 -3.55 -11.95 4.38
C LEU A 59 -4.49 -12.53 5.43
N HIS A 60 -4.27 -13.77 5.83
CA HIS A 60 -4.92 -14.38 6.98
C HIS A 60 -4.44 -13.74 8.29
N LYS A 61 -5.24 -13.86 9.34
CA LYS A 61 -4.88 -13.35 10.67
C LYS A 61 -3.53 -13.89 11.14
N LYS A 62 -3.28 -15.19 10.99
CA LYS A 62 -2.00 -15.83 11.36
C LYS A 62 -0.78 -15.23 10.65
N GLU A 63 -0.94 -14.77 9.42
CA GLU A 63 0.17 -14.18 8.64
C GLU A 63 0.46 -12.76 9.13
N VAL A 64 -0.57 -11.99 9.47
CA VAL A 64 -0.41 -10.69 10.13
C VAL A 64 0.26 -10.84 11.49
N ASP A 65 -0.25 -11.77 12.31
CA ASP A 65 0.29 -12.04 13.65
C ASP A 65 1.77 -12.50 13.58
N PHE A 66 2.15 -13.27 12.56
CA PHE A 66 3.55 -13.67 12.31
C PHE A 66 4.44 -12.47 11.98
N ILE A 67 3.98 -11.55 11.12
CA ILE A 67 4.73 -10.35 10.78
C ILE A 67 4.93 -9.45 12.02
N ASP A 68 3.91 -9.35 12.89
CA ASP A 68 4.02 -8.60 14.16
C ASP A 68 5.06 -9.20 15.13
N THR A 69 5.26 -10.52 15.10
CA THR A 69 6.21 -11.20 16.01
C THR A 69 7.63 -11.30 15.47
N CYS A 70 7.83 -11.25 14.15
CA CYS A 70 9.17 -11.32 13.54
C CYS A 70 9.78 -9.94 13.21
N GLY A 71 9.00 -8.86 13.23
CA GLY A 71 9.41 -7.51 12.83
C GLY A 71 9.70 -6.53 13.97
N GLY A 72 9.82 -7.00 15.22
CA GLY A 72 10.17 -6.19 16.39
C GLY A 72 11.66 -5.93 16.53
#